data_AF-A0A183H1M2-F1
#
_entry.id   AF-A0A183H1M2-F1
#
_cell.length_a   1.000
_cell.length_b   1.000
_cell.length_c   1.000
_cell.angle_alpha   90.00
_cell.angle_beta   90.00
_cell.angle_gamma   90.00
#
_symmetry.space_group_name_H-M   'P 1'
#
loop_
_entity.id
_entity.type
_entity.pdbx_description
1 polymer ?
#
loop_
_entity_poly.entity_id
_entity_poly.type
_entity_poly.pdbx_seq_one_letter_code
_entity_poly.pdbx_strand_id
1 'polypeptide(L)'
;MVISKDMCKAAQCPADNASSLTSLSRNSFRSRKGYLSNIVVIEVNKENLNLTWPYLLVSLRNASFISLDLELSGLGMQKGWLAKSLEERYNVIRQSAQTRSVLSVGIATFQLVRRKETNTKKKLKYKCQVFNILTLCTVPFIVEADGFQFLSKHKFDFNRWINLGIPYDSDTEKGNTMKTLWHEVLCAAVPITLHNGLIDLIFIYQHFYSVLPKTFSEFIVNVSDWFLLPGGIPGLFDSKYIAEYVTRFKASFLEYVFRKWYYLKLFIYMFYRNFYKIIT
;
A
#
# COMPACT_ATOMS: atom_id res chain seq x y z
N MET A 1 28.75 -76.74 -22.93
CA MET A 1 30.15 -76.84 -22.49
C MET A 1 30.49 -75.57 -21.72
N VAL A 2 30.72 -75.71 -20.41
CA VAL A 2 31.50 -74.83 -19.49
C VAL A 2 31.04 -73.35 -19.41
N ILE A 3 30.32 -72.90 -18.37
CA ILE A 3 30.73 -72.60 -16.98
C ILE A 3 31.68 -71.40 -16.86
N SER A 4 31.38 -70.49 -15.91
CA SER A 4 32.32 -69.63 -15.15
C SER A 4 32.89 -68.39 -15.87
N LYS A 5 33.28 -67.29 -15.22
CA LYS A 5 33.37 -66.89 -13.80
C LYS A 5 33.85 -65.44 -13.73
N ASP A 6 33.57 -64.81 -12.58
CA ASP A 6 34.47 -64.03 -11.71
C ASP A 6 35.35 -62.91 -12.32
N MET A 7 35.12 -61.66 -11.92
CA MET A 7 35.70 -60.95 -10.76
C MET A 7 37.03 -60.24 -11.09
N CYS A 8 37.06 -58.94 -10.74
CA CYS A 8 38.16 -58.17 -10.11
C CYS A 8 39.57 -58.20 -10.75
N LYS A 9 40.38 -57.15 -10.84
CA LYS A 9 40.52 -55.84 -10.17
C LYS A 9 41.74 -55.16 -10.82
N ALA A 10 41.75 -53.84 -10.95
CA ALA A 10 42.95 -52.99 -10.88
C ALA A 10 42.46 -51.52 -10.75
N ALA A 11 42.34 -50.96 -9.55
CA ALA A 11 43.39 -50.38 -8.69
C ALA A 11 44.00 -49.07 -9.24
N GLN A 12 43.40 -47.94 -8.86
CA GLN A 12 44.12 -46.75 -8.40
C GLN A 12 43.20 -45.90 -7.48
N CYS A 13 43.68 -45.67 -6.26
CA CYS A 13 43.10 -44.86 -5.17
C CYS A 13 43.92 -43.56 -5.02
N PRO A 14 43.65 -42.66 -4.05
CA PRO A 14 42.40 -42.10 -3.54
C PRO A 14 42.43 -40.54 -3.48
N ALA A 15 41.28 -39.87 -3.35
CA ALA A 15 41.20 -38.58 -2.66
C ALA A 15 39.76 -38.27 -2.22
N ASP A 16 39.65 -37.78 -1.00
CA ASP A 16 38.45 -37.62 -0.20
C ASP A 16 37.47 -36.52 -0.63
N ASN A 17 36.18 -36.81 -0.37
CA ASN A 17 35.13 -35.98 0.23
C ASN A 17 35.01 -34.46 -0.05
N ALA A 18 33.74 -34.11 -0.32
CA ALA A 18 33.03 -32.88 0.08
C ALA A 18 33.37 -31.55 -0.62
N SER A 19 32.53 -31.17 -1.60
CA SER A 19 32.00 -29.80 -1.87
C SER A 19 31.46 -29.78 -3.31
N SER A 20 30.18 -29.51 -3.56
CA SER A 20 29.72 -28.13 -3.67
C SER A 20 28.19 -28.08 -3.84
N LEU A 21 27.52 -27.74 -2.74
CA LEU A 21 26.28 -26.96 -2.80
C LEU A 21 26.66 -25.57 -3.32
N THR A 22 26.26 -25.17 -4.53
CA THR A 22 25.97 -23.77 -4.90
C THR A 22 25.57 -23.63 -6.37
N SER A 23 24.30 -23.31 -6.62
CA SER A 23 23.92 -22.41 -7.73
C SER A 23 22.61 -21.66 -7.40
N LEU A 24 22.56 -21.08 -6.20
CA LEU A 24 21.64 -19.97 -5.92
C LEU A 24 22.13 -18.76 -6.74
N SER A 25 21.34 -18.37 -7.74
CA SER A 25 21.50 -17.12 -8.48
C SER A 25 21.33 -15.93 -7.52
N ARG A 26 22.44 -15.50 -6.93
CA ARG A 26 22.58 -14.24 -6.20
C ARG A 26 22.83 -13.12 -7.20
N ASN A 27 21.76 -12.55 -7.76
CA ASN A 27 21.86 -11.21 -8.32
C ASN A 27 21.81 -10.19 -7.18
N SER A 28 23.01 -9.90 -6.64
CA SER A 28 23.21 -8.87 -5.64
C SER A 28 23.06 -7.48 -6.27
N PHE A 29 21.89 -6.85 -6.09
CA PHE A 29 21.85 -5.39 -6.10
C PHE A 29 22.60 -4.90 -4.86
N ARG A 30 23.86 -4.47 -5.05
CA ARG A 30 24.65 -3.78 -4.02
C ARG A 30 24.02 -2.40 -3.75
N SER A 31 22.99 -2.38 -2.91
CA SER A 31 22.63 -1.19 -2.14
C SER A 31 23.70 -1.02 -1.05
N ARG A 32 24.41 0.11 -1.04
CA ARG A 32 25.30 0.45 0.09
C ARG A 32 24.43 0.44 1.37
N LYS A 33 24.63 -0.60 2.20
CA LYS A 33 23.90 -0.92 3.45
C LYS A 33 23.18 0.30 4.06
N GLY A 34 21.88 0.36 3.82
CA GLY A 34 20.95 1.29 4.44
C GLY A 34 19.85 0.52 5.19
N TYR A 35 19.30 1.11 6.24
CA TYR A 35 18.31 0.54 7.18
C TYR A 35 16.97 0.08 6.57
N LEU A 36 16.77 0.18 5.26
CA LEU A 36 15.53 -0.21 4.56
C LEU A 36 15.46 -1.69 4.17
N SER A 37 16.53 -2.45 4.42
CA SER A 37 16.77 -3.72 3.76
C SER A 37 15.99 -4.92 4.31
N ASN A 38 14.77 -4.77 4.85
CA ASN A 38 13.83 -5.88 5.17
C ASN A 38 12.47 -5.32 5.68
N ILE A 39 11.74 -4.52 4.89
CA ILE A 39 10.31 -4.33 5.17
C ILE A 39 9.59 -5.56 4.61
N VAL A 40 9.03 -6.38 5.51
CA VAL A 40 8.24 -7.55 5.11
C VAL A 40 6.84 -7.08 4.76
N VAL A 41 6.44 -7.31 3.51
CA VAL A 41 5.08 -7.12 3.03
C VAL A 41 4.32 -8.43 3.24
N ILE A 42 3.20 -8.37 3.96
CA ILE A 42 2.29 -9.50 4.13
C ILE A 42 1.26 -9.45 3.02
N GLU A 43 1.33 -10.41 2.11
CA GLU A 43 0.30 -10.62 1.10
C GLU A 43 -0.94 -11.24 1.75
N VAL A 44 -2.08 -10.59 1.58
CA VAL A 44 -3.39 -11.04 2.06
C VAL A 44 -4.28 -11.33 0.86
N ASN A 45 -4.93 -12.49 0.87
CA ASN A 45 -5.73 -13.00 -0.23
C ASN A 45 -6.86 -13.90 0.30
N LYS A 46 -7.73 -14.40 -0.58
CA LYS A 46 -8.92 -15.16 -0.16
C LYS A 46 -8.61 -16.45 0.61
N GLU A 47 -7.44 -17.06 0.41
CA GLU A 47 -7.05 -18.31 1.05
C GLU A 47 -6.48 -18.08 2.46
N ASN A 48 -5.72 -17.00 2.65
CA ASN A 48 -5.06 -16.71 3.93
C ASN A 48 -5.73 -15.60 4.75
N LEU A 49 -6.81 -15.00 4.26
CA LEU A 49 -7.54 -13.92 4.93
C LEU A 49 -7.86 -14.26 6.39
N ASN A 50 -8.50 -15.41 6.64
CA ASN A 50 -8.92 -15.79 8.00
C ASN A 50 -7.74 -15.92 8.98
N LEU A 51 -6.56 -16.35 8.50
CA LEU A 51 -5.36 -16.48 9.32
C LEU A 51 -4.69 -15.12 9.57
N THR A 52 -4.68 -14.25 8.56
CA THR A 52 -4.02 -12.95 8.61
C THR A 52 -4.88 -11.86 9.27
N TRP A 53 -6.20 -12.00 9.23
CA TRP A 53 -7.17 -11.00 9.68
C TRP A 53 -6.96 -10.55 11.13
N PRO A 54 -6.79 -11.44 12.13
CA PRO A 54 -6.54 -11.00 13.51
C PRO A 54 -5.26 -10.15 13.62
N TYR A 55 -4.19 -10.51 12.90
CA TYR A 55 -2.95 -9.75 12.92
C TYR A 55 -3.08 -8.39 12.23
N LEU A 56 -3.86 -8.31 11.15
CA LEU A 56 -4.21 -7.05 10.49
C LEU A 56 -4.96 -6.12 11.47
N LEU A 57 -6.01 -6.61 12.14
CA LEU A 57 -6.78 -5.81 13.10
C LEU A 57 -5.93 -5.33 14.28
N VAL A 58 -5.08 -6.19 14.84
CA VAL A 58 -4.15 -5.82 15.90
C VAL A 58 -3.14 -4.77 15.42
N SER A 59 -2.68 -4.86 14.17
CA SER A 59 -1.76 -3.89 13.58
C SER A 59 -2.42 -2.53 13.38
N LEU A 60 -3.69 -2.50 12.93
CA LEU A 60 -4.48 -1.27 12.81
C LEU A 60 -4.70 -0.60 14.16
N ARG A 61 -5.16 -1.36 15.17
CA ARG A 61 -5.45 -0.83 16.53
C ARG A 61 -4.22 -0.29 17.25
N ASN A 62 -3.04 -0.87 16.99
CA ASN A 62 -1.79 -0.43 17.60
C ASN A 62 -1.05 0.63 16.77
N ALA A 63 -1.58 1.00 15.60
CA ALA A 63 -0.96 2.01 14.76
C ALA A 63 -1.00 3.37 15.46
N SER A 64 0.06 4.16 15.26
CA SER A 64 0.05 5.60 15.58
C SER A 64 -0.37 6.44 14.38
N PHE A 65 -0.25 5.89 13.17
CA PHE A 65 -0.86 6.37 11.94
C PHE A 65 -0.86 5.24 10.90
N ILE A 66 -1.70 5.38 9.88
CA ILE A 66 -1.89 4.41 8.79
C ILE A 66 -1.57 5.09 7.46
N SER A 67 -0.93 4.39 6.54
CA SER A 67 -0.81 4.80 5.14
C SER A 67 -1.59 3.86 4.24
N LEU A 68 -2.25 4.41 3.23
CA LEU A 68 -3.05 3.68 2.26
C LEU A 68 -2.54 3.97 0.84
N ASP A 69 -2.72 3.00 -0.04
CA ASP A 69 -2.42 3.09 -1.47
C ASP A 69 -3.24 2.05 -2.22
N LEU A 70 -3.74 2.36 -3.43
CA LEU A 70 -4.54 1.44 -4.23
C LEU A 70 -3.87 1.11 -5.56
N GLU A 71 -4.03 -0.14 -5.99
CA GLU A 71 -3.83 -0.53 -7.38
C GLU A 71 -5.18 -0.66 -8.08
N LEU A 72 -5.36 0.03 -9.20
CA LEU A 72 -6.66 0.21 -9.87
C LEU A 72 -6.67 -0.40 -11.28
N SER A 73 -7.83 -0.85 -11.74
CA SER A 73 -7.99 -1.42 -13.10
C SER A 73 -7.84 -0.37 -14.21
N GLY A 74 -7.90 0.89 -13.84
CA GLY A 74 -7.77 2.04 -14.71
C GLY A 74 -8.04 3.32 -13.95
N LEU A 75 -7.64 4.42 -14.55
CA LEU A 75 -7.67 5.75 -13.94
C LEU A 75 -8.66 6.67 -14.66
N GLY A 76 -9.06 6.31 -15.87
CA GLY A 76 -9.92 7.12 -16.73
C GLY A 76 -9.12 8.11 -17.57
N MET A 77 -9.86 8.90 -18.35
CA MET A 77 -9.25 9.86 -19.27
C MET A 77 -8.54 10.99 -18.51
N GLN A 78 -7.21 10.98 -18.53
CA GLN A 78 -6.34 11.93 -17.80
C GLN A 78 -6.59 13.42 -18.15
N LYS A 79 -7.18 13.74 -19.30
CA LYS A 79 -7.45 15.13 -19.71
C LYS A 79 -8.35 15.87 -18.70
N GLY A 80 -9.25 15.17 -18.01
CA GLY A 80 -10.14 15.74 -17.01
C GLY A 80 -9.50 15.95 -15.63
N TRP A 81 -8.35 15.34 -15.35
CA TRP A 81 -7.70 15.44 -14.05
C TRP A 81 -7.01 16.78 -13.82
N LEU A 82 -6.58 17.41 -14.91
CA LEU A 82 -5.98 18.74 -14.93
C LEU A 82 -7.05 19.85 -15.00
N ALA A 83 -8.33 19.50 -14.89
CA ALA A 83 -9.42 20.46 -14.80
C ALA A 83 -9.13 21.49 -13.70
N LYS A 84 -9.45 22.75 -14.00
CA LYS A 84 -9.26 23.87 -13.07
C LYS A 84 -10.29 23.82 -11.93
N SER A 85 -11.48 23.29 -12.20
CA SER A 85 -12.54 23.10 -11.21
C SER A 85 -12.36 21.80 -10.45
N LEU A 86 -12.50 21.85 -9.12
CA LEU A 86 -12.54 20.66 -8.26
C LEU A 86 -13.77 19.80 -8.56
N GLU A 87 -14.89 20.41 -8.94
CA GLU A 87 -16.13 19.70 -9.29
C GLU A 87 -15.96 18.89 -10.59
N GLU A 88 -15.32 19.47 -11.61
CA GLU A 88 -15.02 18.76 -12.86
C GLU A 88 -14.05 17.61 -12.62
N ARG A 89 -12.99 17.85 -11.84
CA ARG A 89 -12.02 16.82 -11.46
C ARG A 89 -12.72 15.69 -10.69
N TYR A 90 -13.56 16.03 -9.73
CA TYR A 90 -14.35 15.06 -8.97
C TYR A 90 -15.23 14.22 -9.88
N ASN A 91 -15.98 14.85 -10.79
CA ASN A 91 -16.88 14.13 -11.71
C ASN A 91 -16.13 13.14 -12.60
N VAL A 92 -14.94 13.50 -13.08
CA VAL A 92 -14.09 12.59 -13.87
C VAL A 92 -13.64 11.40 -13.02
N ILE A 93 -13.12 11.63 -11.82
CA ILE A 93 -12.65 10.55 -10.93
C ILE A 93 -13.83 9.68 -10.46
N ARG A 94 -14.98 10.29 -10.17
CA ARG A 94 -16.22 9.60 -9.81
C ARG A 94 -16.67 8.65 -10.91
N GLN A 95 -16.70 9.10 -12.16
CA GLN A 95 -17.02 8.24 -13.30
C GLN A 95 -16.02 7.08 -13.44
N SER A 96 -14.73 7.35 -13.24
CA SER A 96 -13.70 6.29 -13.21
C SER A 96 -13.99 5.27 -12.11
N ALA A 97 -14.20 5.72 -10.86
CA ALA A 97 -14.46 4.83 -9.73
C ALA A 97 -15.73 3.99 -9.90
N GLN A 98 -16.77 4.53 -10.55
CA GLN A 98 -18.02 3.79 -10.80
C GLN A 98 -17.90 2.69 -11.84
N THR A 99 -16.85 2.70 -12.65
CA THR A 99 -16.72 1.80 -13.81
C THR A 99 -15.47 0.95 -13.79
N ARG A 100 -14.46 1.30 -12.98
CA ARG A 100 -13.21 0.55 -12.77
C ARG A 100 -13.27 -0.17 -11.43
N SER A 101 -12.29 -1.03 -11.15
CA SER A 101 -12.19 -1.79 -9.91
C SER A 101 -10.89 -1.52 -9.16
N VAL A 102 -10.90 -1.86 -7.87
CA VAL A 102 -9.72 -1.92 -7.01
C VAL A 102 -9.15 -3.33 -7.08
N LEU A 103 -7.92 -3.46 -7.56
CA LEU A 103 -7.21 -4.73 -7.74
C LEU A 103 -6.46 -5.13 -6.47
N SER A 104 -5.92 -4.14 -5.76
CA SER A 104 -5.22 -4.33 -4.51
C SER A 104 -5.34 -3.12 -3.59
N VAL A 105 -5.34 -3.38 -2.29
CA VAL A 105 -5.29 -2.36 -1.23
C VAL A 105 -3.98 -2.52 -0.46
N GLY A 106 -3.10 -1.54 -0.56
CA GLY A 106 -1.90 -1.40 0.26
C GLY A 106 -2.23 -0.72 1.58
N ILE A 107 -1.90 -1.36 2.70
CA ILE A 107 -2.04 -0.79 4.05
C ILE A 107 -0.70 -0.88 4.78
N ALA A 108 -0.15 0.26 5.18
CA ALA A 108 1.02 0.31 6.06
C ALA A 108 0.64 0.88 7.43
N THR A 109 0.94 0.14 8.48
CA THR A 109 0.71 0.56 9.87
C THR A 109 2.02 0.98 10.52
N PHE A 110 2.01 2.10 11.23
CA PHE A 110 3.20 2.64 11.87
C PHE A 110 2.96 2.79 13.36
N GLN A 111 3.50 1.86 14.15
CA GLN A 111 3.43 1.90 15.61
C GLN A 111 4.65 2.61 16.19
N LEU A 112 4.46 3.68 16.95
CA LEU A 112 5.55 4.35 17.66
C LEU A 112 6.07 3.45 18.78
N VAL A 113 7.32 2.98 18.65
CA VAL A 113 7.98 2.11 19.63
C VAL A 113 8.77 2.91 20.65
N ARG A 114 9.39 4.02 20.22
CA ARG A 114 10.22 4.82 21.10
C ARG A 114 10.26 6.28 20.67
N ARG A 115 10.07 7.17 21.65
CA ARG A 115 10.34 8.60 21.56
C ARG A 115 11.53 8.96 22.42
N LYS A 116 12.56 9.54 21.83
CA LYS A 116 13.66 10.20 22.56
C LYS A 116 13.63 11.68 22.20
N GLU A 117 13.37 12.51 23.20
CA GLU A 117 13.31 13.96 23.04
C GLU A 117 14.41 14.56 23.92
N THR A 118 15.30 15.33 23.29
CA THR A 118 16.28 16.19 23.97
C THR A 118 16.01 17.62 23.53
N ASN A 119 16.49 18.62 24.28
CA ASN A 119 16.35 20.05 23.92
C ASN A 119 16.82 20.38 22.49
N THR A 120 17.65 19.53 21.89
CA THR A 120 18.23 19.72 20.55
C THR A 120 17.70 18.75 19.49
N LYS A 121 17.14 17.58 19.85
CA LYS A 121 16.77 16.53 18.88
C LYS A 121 15.56 15.72 19.35
N LYS A 122 14.63 15.50 18.41
CA LYS A 122 13.54 14.53 18.54
C LYS A 122 13.85 13.33 17.65
N LYS A 123 14.03 12.16 18.26
CA LYS A 123 14.25 10.89 17.55
C LYS A 123 13.08 9.95 17.85
N LEU A 124 12.36 9.59 16.81
CA LEU A 124 11.22 8.70 16.87
C LEU A 124 11.57 7.39 16.16
N LYS A 125 11.18 6.26 16.73
CA LYS A 125 11.36 4.93 16.15
C LYS A 125 9.99 4.28 16.00
N TYR A 126 9.68 3.86 14.78
CA TYR A 126 8.44 3.15 14.47
C TYR A 126 8.73 1.69 14.15
N LYS A 127 7.78 0.81 14.49
CA LYS A 127 7.61 -0.49 13.88
C LYS A 127 6.64 -0.31 12.71
N CYS A 128 7.06 -0.72 11.52
CA CYS A 128 6.24 -0.67 10.31
C CYS A 128 5.82 -2.09 9.94
N GLN A 129 4.54 -2.27 9.67
CA GLN A 129 4.00 -3.50 9.08
C GLN A 129 3.19 -3.13 7.84
N VAL A 130 3.51 -3.75 6.71
CA VAL A 130 2.84 -3.52 5.43
C VAL A 130 2.01 -4.75 5.07
N PHE A 131 0.79 -4.51 4.60
CA PHE A 131 -0.13 -5.48 4.05
C PHE A 131 -0.45 -5.10 2.60
N ASN A 132 -0.45 -6.08 1.71
CA ASN A 132 -0.95 -5.93 0.35
C ASN A 132 -2.13 -6.88 0.20
N ILE A 133 -3.33 -6.34 0.05
CA ILE A 133 -4.58 -7.10 0.09
C ILE A 133 -5.13 -7.20 -1.32
N LEU A 134 -5.04 -8.38 -1.93
CA LEU A 134 -5.58 -8.61 -3.27
C LEU A 134 -7.11 -8.64 -3.21
N THR A 135 -7.76 -7.84 -4.06
CA THR A 135 -9.22 -7.71 -4.13
C THR A 135 -9.73 -8.00 -5.52
N LEU A 136 -10.87 -8.66 -5.64
CA LEU A 136 -11.49 -9.00 -6.91
C LEU A 136 -12.94 -8.52 -6.94
N CYS A 137 -13.21 -7.52 -7.78
CA CYS A 137 -14.57 -7.06 -8.01
C CYS A 137 -15.36 -8.17 -8.75
N THR A 138 -16.53 -8.52 -8.21
CA THR A 138 -17.36 -9.61 -8.73
C THR A 138 -18.39 -9.15 -9.77
N VAL A 139 -18.64 -7.85 -9.86
CA VAL A 139 -19.46 -7.25 -10.91
C VAL A 139 -18.61 -6.85 -12.13
N PRO A 140 -19.17 -6.78 -13.35
CA PRO A 140 -18.43 -6.34 -14.53
C PRO A 140 -17.79 -4.96 -14.36
N PHE A 141 -16.52 -4.82 -14.76
CA PHE A 141 -15.79 -3.56 -14.69
C PHE A 141 -14.90 -3.36 -15.93
N ILE A 142 -14.48 -2.12 -16.15
CA ILE A 142 -13.61 -1.71 -17.24
C ILE A 142 -12.15 -1.83 -16.81
N VAL A 143 -11.32 -2.30 -17.74
CA VAL A 143 -9.86 -2.34 -17.62
C VAL A 143 -9.25 -1.42 -18.67
N GLU A 144 -8.23 -0.66 -18.28
CA GLU A 144 -7.44 0.17 -19.19
C GLU A 144 -6.13 -0.52 -19.54
N ALA A 145 -5.89 -0.74 -20.83
CA ALA A 145 -4.71 -1.45 -21.32
C ALA A 145 -3.39 -0.79 -20.89
N ASP A 146 -3.32 0.54 -20.91
CA ASP A 146 -2.12 1.28 -20.48
C ASP A 146 -1.85 1.12 -18.99
N GLY A 147 -2.90 1.11 -18.16
CA GLY A 147 -2.82 0.84 -16.73
C GLY A 147 -2.32 -0.58 -16.47
N PHE A 148 -2.89 -1.59 -17.13
CA PHE A 148 -2.43 -2.98 -17.00
C PHE A 148 -0.98 -3.18 -17.48
N GLN A 149 -0.58 -2.52 -18.57
CA GLN A 149 0.81 -2.54 -19.02
C GLN A 149 1.75 -1.92 -17.98
N PHE A 150 1.36 -0.81 -17.36
CA PHE A 150 2.12 -0.19 -16.28
C PHE A 150 2.27 -1.15 -15.10
N LEU A 151 1.17 -1.69 -14.59
CA LEU A 151 1.17 -2.66 -13.49
C LEU A 151 2.03 -3.89 -13.81
N SER A 152 1.91 -4.45 -15.03
CA SER A 152 2.74 -5.57 -15.50
C SER A 152 4.24 -5.23 -15.49
N LYS A 153 4.61 -4.04 -15.99
CA LYS A 153 6.01 -3.54 -15.94
C LYS A 153 6.51 -3.43 -14.51
N HIS A 154 5.63 -3.04 -13.58
CA HIS A 154 5.89 -2.96 -12.15
C HIS A 154 5.67 -4.27 -11.37
N LYS A 155 5.58 -5.41 -12.09
CA LYS A 155 5.53 -6.77 -11.53
C LYS A 155 4.26 -7.11 -10.75
N PHE A 156 3.15 -6.45 -11.06
CA PHE A 156 1.84 -6.92 -10.62
C PHE A 156 1.54 -8.28 -11.27
N ASP A 157 1.20 -9.28 -10.44
CA ASP A 157 0.92 -10.64 -10.91
C ASP A 157 -0.59 -10.83 -11.13
N PHE A 158 -1.02 -10.64 -12.38
CA PHE A 158 -2.43 -10.78 -12.77
C PHE A 158 -2.97 -12.20 -12.60
N ASN A 159 -2.14 -13.23 -12.82
CA ASN A 159 -2.59 -14.62 -12.64
C ASN A 159 -2.87 -14.87 -11.16
N ARG A 160 -1.98 -14.42 -10.28
CA ARG A 160 -2.19 -14.49 -8.83
C ARG A 160 -3.42 -13.70 -8.40
N TRP A 161 -3.59 -12.48 -8.90
CA TRP A 161 -4.75 -11.63 -8.59
C TRP A 161 -6.08 -12.29 -8.98
N ILE A 162 -6.23 -12.78 -10.22
CA ILE A 162 -7.45 -13.44 -10.70
C ILE A 162 -7.77 -14.68 -9.84
N ASN A 163 -6.74 -15.45 -9.49
CA ASN A 163 -6.94 -16.70 -8.75
C ASN A 163 -7.17 -16.48 -7.25
N LEU A 164 -6.59 -15.45 -6.64
CA LEU A 164 -6.53 -15.31 -5.17
C LEU A 164 -7.21 -14.05 -4.61
N GLY A 165 -7.63 -13.11 -5.46
CA GLY A 165 -8.28 -11.87 -5.00
C GLY A 165 -9.51 -12.15 -4.13
N ILE A 166 -9.62 -11.39 -3.04
CA ILE A 166 -10.77 -11.45 -2.13
C ILE A 166 -11.98 -10.89 -2.87
N PRO A 167 -13.04 -11.69 -3.08
CA PRO A 167 -14.21 -11.23 -3.79
C PRO A 167 -14.90 -10.10 -3.02
N TYR A 168 -15.25 -9.03 -3.72
CA TYR A 168 -16.08 -7.95 -3.18
C TYR A 168 -17.09 -7.48 -4.23
N ASP A 169 -18.15 -6.83 -3.74
CA ASP A 169 -19.19 -6.22 -4.55
C ASP A 169 -19.56 -4.87 -3.91
N SER A 170 -19.54 -3.79 -4.70
CA SER A 170 -19.90 -2.46 -4.22
C SER A 170 -21.38 -2.37 -3.81
N ASP A 171 -22.24 -3.13 -4.49
CA ASP A 171 -23.69 -2.89 -4.54
C ASP A 171 -24.46 -3.72 -3.51
N THR A 172 -23.81 -4.67 -2.84
CA THR A 172 -24.44 -5.44 -1.77
C THR A 172 -24.45 -4.69 -0.44
N GLU A 173 -25.63 -4.52 0.14
CA GLU A 173 -25.82 -4.05 1.53
C GLU A 173 -25.28 -5.07 2.55
N LYS A 174 -25.19 -6.35 2.16
CA LYS A 174 -24.57 -7.40 2.97
C LYS A 174 -23.08 -7.09 3.07
N GLY A 175 -22.62 -6.73 4.27
CA GLY A 175 -21.24 -6.34 4.54
C GLY A 175 -20.23 -7.28 3.89
N ASN A 176 -19.48 -6.75 2.92
CA ASN A 176 -18.35 -7.45 2.33
C ASN A 176 -17.10 -7.21 3.22
N THR A 177 -16.14 -8.15 3.21
CA THR A 177 -14.92 -8.08 4.02
C THR A 177 -14.19 -6.75 3.91
N MET A 178 -14.21 -6.13 2.72
CA MET A 178 -13.51 -4.88 2.48
C MET A 178 -14.22 -3.67 3.10
N LYS A 179 -15.57 -3.66 3.14
CA LYS A 179 -16.36 -2.69 3.91
C LYS A 179 -16.04 -2.80 5.40
N THR A 180 -15.96 -4.03 5.94
CA THR A 180 -15.55 -4.27 7.33
C THR A 180 -14.11 -3.80 7.58
N LEU A 181 -13.19 -4.06 6.65
CA LEU A 181 -11.81 -3.58 6.76
C LEU A 181 -11.76 -2.06 6.82
N TRP A 182 -12.46 -1.39 5.92
CA TRP A 182 -12.51 0.07 5.90
C TRP A 182 -13.07 0.64 7.21
N HIS A 183 -14.15 0.03 7.73
CA HIS A 183 -14.67 0.38 9.04
C HIS A 183 -13.62 0.22 10.16
N GLU A 184 -12.86 -0.88 10.20
CA GLU A 184 -11.79 -1.06 11.20
C GLU A 184 -10.63 -0.07 11.02
N VAL A 185 -10.32 0.37 9.79
CA VAL A 185 -9.36 1.45 9.55
C VAL A 185 -9.86 2.76 10.15
N LEU A 186 -11.14 3.10 9.99
CA LEU A 186 -11.75 4.29 10.60
C LEU A 186 -11.81 4.19 12.13
N CYS A 187 -12.20 3.02 12.67
CA CYS A 187 -12.26 2.77 14.12
C CYS A 187 -10.89 2.82 14.80
N ALA A 188 -9.79 2.66 14.07
CA ALA A 188 -8.46 2.85 14.63
C ALA A 188 -8.24 4.30 15.12
N ALA A 189 -9.04 5.27 14.65
CA ALA A 189 -9.05 6.66 15.10
C ALA A 189 -7.64 7.27 15.19
N VAL A 190 -6.81 6.96 14.18
CA VAL A 190 -5.44 7.45 14.03
C VAL A 190 -5.30 8.19 12.71
N PRO A 191 -4.30 9.07 12.56
CA PRO A 191 -4.05 9.74 11.30
C PRO A 191 -3.92 8.77 10.12
N ILE A 192 -4.59 9.10 9.01
CA ILE A 192 -4.52 8.42 7.72
C ILE A 192 -3.69 9.27 6.78
N THR A 193 -2.79 8.60 6.08
CA THR A 193 -1.79 9.24 5.21
C THR A 193 -1.87 8.63 3.81
N LEU A 194 -1.81 9.49 2.80
CA LEU A 194 -1.92 9.13 1.39
C LEU A 194 -0.89 9.90 0.56
N HIS A 195 -0.76 9.58 -0.71
CA HIS A 195 0.02 10.35 -1.66
C HIS A 195 -0.82 10.64 -2.90
N ASN A 196 -1.25 11.89 -3.10
CA ASN A 196 -2.23 12.22 -4.14
C ASN A 196 -3.57 11.48 -3.93
N GLY A 197 -4.01 11.41 -2.66
CA GLY A 197 -5.01 10.47 -2.15
C GLY A 197 -6.45 10.71 -2.57
N LEU A 198 -6.75 11.79 -3.31
CA LEU A 198 -8.13 12.07 -3.73
C LEU A 198 -8.71 10.92 -4.57
N ILE A 199 -7.90 10.31 -5.42
CA ILE A 199 -8.32 9.18 -6.25
C ILE A 199 -8.61 7.98 -5.36
N ASP A 200 -7.68 7.63 -4.46
CA ASP A 200 -7.84 6.52 -3.53
C ASP A 200 -9.10 6.66 -2.68
N LEU A 201 -9.34 7.86 -2.14
CA LEU A 201 -10.52 8.13 -1.30
C LEU A 201 -11.83 7.97 -2.08
N ILE A 202 -11.89 8.41 -3.33
CA ILE A 202 -13.10 8.27 -4.16
C ILE A 202 -13.35 6.79 -4.50
N PHE A 203 -12.30 6.01 -4.79
CA PHE A 203 -12.42 4.56 -5.01
C PHE A 203 -12.79 3.80 -3.74
N ILE A 204 -12.17 4.12 -2.60
CA ILE A 204 -12.54 3.55 -1.28
C ILE A 204 -14.01 3.85 -0.98
N TYR A 205 -14.46 5.08 -1.21
CA TYR A 205 -15.85 5.45 -1.00
C TYR A 205 -16.78 4.57 -1.85
N GLN A 206 -16.55 4.52 -3.17
CA GLN A 206 -17.38 3.78 -4.11
C GLN A 206 -17.44 2.27 -3.85
N HIS A 207 -16.30 1.66 -3.51
CA HIS A 207 -16.20 0.21 -3.44
C HIS A 207 -16.34 -0.35 -2.02
N PHE A 208 -15.93 0.41 -1.00
CA PHE A 208 -15.79 -0.08 0.38
C PHE A 208 -16.60 0.75 1.40
N TYR A 209 -17.44 1.68 0.95
CA TYR A 209 -18.33 2.43 1.83
C TYR A 209 -19.75 2.53 1.30
N SER A 210 -20.01 3.36 0.28
CA SER A 210 -21.35 3.68 -0.21
C SER A 210 -21.32 4.22 -1.65
N VAL A 211 -22.49 4.46 -2.23
CA VAL A 211 -22.63 5.05 -3.57
C VAL A 211 -22.09 6.48 -3.55
N LEU A 212 -21.18 6.80 -4.49
CA LEU A 212 -20.61 8.14 -4.59
C LEU A 212 -21.69 9.22 -4.79
N PRO A 213 -21.68 10.29 -3.99
CA PRO A 213 -22.63 11.39 -4.12
C PRO A 213 -22.47 12.12 -5.46
N LYS A 214 -23.46 12.93 -5.83
CA LYS A 214 -23.46 13.58 -7.16
C LYS A 214 -22.53 14.79 -7.23
N THR A 215 -22.25 15.43 -6.10
CA THR A 215 -21.48 16.67 -6.04
C THR A 215 -20.22 16.50 -5.20
N PHE A 216 -19.18 17.27 -5.52
CA PHE A 216 -17.96 17.26 -4.73
C PHE A 216 -18.20 17.75 -3.29
N SER A 217 -19.09 18.72 -3.11
CA SER A 217 -19.39 19.27 -1.78
C SER A 217 -20.00 18.21 -0.85
N GLU A 218 -20.95 17.43 -1.35
CA GLU A 218 -21.56 16.32 -0.61
C GLU A 218 -20.53 15.22 -0.31
N PHE A 219 -19.65 14.91 -1.27
CA PHE A 219 -18.52 14.00 -1.02
C PHE A 219 -17.64 14.47 0.14
N ILE A 220 -17.25 15.74 0.15
CA ILE A 220 -16.41 16.32 1.21
C ILE A 220 -17.09 16.27 2.58
N VAL A 221 -18.38 16.60 2.66
CA VAL A 221 -19.14 16.48 3.91
C VAL A 221 -19.19 15.03 4.39
N ASN A 222 -19.38 14.07 3.49
CA ASN A 222 -19.47 12.67 3.87
C ASN A 222 -18.13 12.10 4.35
N VAL A 223 -17.00 12.58 3.83
CA VAL A 223 -15.66 12.09 4.23
C VAL A 223 -15.01 12.92 5.32
N SER A 224 -15.51 14.13 5.63
CA SER A 224 -14.91 14.97 6.68
C SER A 224 -14.92 14.28 8.04
N ASP A 225 -15.97 13.52 8.32
CA ASP A 225 -16.15 12.81 9.59
C ASP A 225 -15.14 11.67 9.77
N TRP A 226 -14.67 11.05 8.68
CA TRP A 226 -13.67 9.99 8.72
C TRP A 226 -12.34 10.45 9.32
N PHE A 227 -12.01 11.72 9.14
CA PHE A 227 -10.71 12.28 9.46
C PHE A 227 -10.75 13.25 10.62
N LEU A 228 -11.84 13.27 11.39
CA LEU A 228 -11.92 14.06 12.61
C LEU A 228 -11.52 13.20 13.82
N LEU A 229 -10.29 13.39 14.30
CA LEU A 229 -9.79 12.66 15.46
C LEU A 229 -10.27 13.30 16.78
N PRO A 230 -10.26 12.56 17.91
CA PRO A 230 -10.63 13.09 19.21
C PRO A 230 -9.91 14.42 19.53
N GLY A 231 -10.68 15.40 20.00
CA GLY A 231 -10.18 16.76 20.24
C GLY A 231 -10.21 17.67 19.00
N GLY A 232 -10.90 17.28 17.92
CA GLY A 232 -11.07 18.10 16.71
C GLY A 232 -9.80 18.17 15.86
N ILE A 233 -8.92 17.18 15.99
CA ILE A 233 -7.63 17.16 15.32
C ILE A 233 -7.81 16.61 13.91
N PRO A 234 -7.32 17.30 12.86
CA PRO A 234 -7.32 16.77 11.50
C PRO A 234 -6.49 15.48 11.39
N GLY A 235 -7.11 14.45 10.82
CA GLY A 235 -6.56 13.10 10.68
C GLY A 235 -6.12 12.73 9.27
N LEU A 236 -6.37 13.56 8.25
CA LEU A 236 -5.97 13.28 6.86
C LEU A 236 -4.69 14.03 6.49
N PHE A 237 -3.71 13.31 5.96
CA PHE A 237 -2.45 13.89 5.52
C PHE A 237 -2.07 13.40 4.12
N ASP A 238 -2.00 14.32 3.16
CA ASP A 238 -1.51 14.03 1.82
C ASP A 238 -0.04 14.44 1.69
N SER A 239 0.83 13.45 1.46
CA SER A 239 2.27 13.67 1.36
C SER A 239 2.69 14.46 0.12
N LYS A 240 1.93 14.41 -0.99
CA LYS A 240 2.17 15.22 -2.18
C LYS A 240 1.83 16.69 -1.89
N TYR A 241 0.69 16.94 -1.24
CA TYR A 241 0.33 18.28 -0.78
C TYR A 241 1.39 18.86 0.17
N ILE A 242 1.85 18.07 1.15
CA ILE A 242 2.92 18.48 2.06
C ILE A 242 4.21 18.78 1.29
N ALA A 243 4.57 17.94 0.31
CA ALA A 243 5.76 18.16 -0.50
C ALA A 243 5.69 19.50 -1.26
N GLU A 244 4.56 19.78 -1.91
CA GLU A 244 4.38 20.96 -2.78
C GLU A 244 4.20 22.25 -1.98
N TYR A 245 3.27 22.26 -1.02
CA TYR A 245 2.81 23.51 -0.40
C TYR A 245 3.48 23.81 0.93
N VAL A 246 3.82 22.76 1.69
CA VAL A 246 4.41 22.91 3.03
C VAL A 246 5.94 22.93 2.96
N THR A 247 6.55 21.94 2.32
CA THR A 247 8.02 21.86 2.19
C THR A 247 8.58 22.60 1.00
N ARG A 248 7.75 22.87 -0.02
CA ARG A 248 8.13 23.50 -1.29
C ARG A 248 9.28 22.77 -1.99
N PHE A 249 9.13 21.46 -2.11
CA PHE A 249 10.07 20.63 -2.86
C PHE A 249 10.03 20.91 -4.36
N LYS A 250 11.15 20.66 -5.05
CA LYS A 250 11.25 20.87 -6.51
C LYS A 250 10.38 19.90 -7.31
N ALA A 251 10.07 18.74 -6.73
CA ALA A 251 9.19 17.74 -7.29
C ALA A 251 8.44 17.03 -6.15
N SER A 252 7.30 16.43 -6.49
CA SER A 252 6.37 15.89 -5.51
C SER A 252 5.93 14.47 -5.83
N PHE A 253 6.48 13.82 -6.87
CA PHE A 253 6.22 12.40 -7.11
C PHE A 253 6.82 11.52 -6.01
N LEU A 254 6.14 10.43 -5.68
CA LEU A 254 6.42 9.62 -4.49
C LEU A 254 7.89 9.21 -4.36
N GLU A 255 8.51 8.72 -5.45
CA GLU A 255 9.91 8.33 -5.44
C GLU A 255 10.85 9.49 -5.09
N TYR A 256 10.58 10.70 -5.57
CA TYR A 256 11.35 11.89 -5.24
C TYR A 256 11.25 12.22 -3.76
N VAL A 257 10.01 12.26 -3.23
CA VAL A 257 9.74 12.57 -1.82
C VAL A 257 10.42 11.54 -0.93
N PHE A 258 10.28 10.25 -1.25
CA PHE A 258 10.93 9.14 -0.56
C PHE A 258 12.46 9.30 -0.53
N ARG A 259 13.09 9.51 -1.70
CA ARG A 259 14.55 9.70 -1.78
C ARG A 259 15.00 10.91 -0.97
N LYS A 260 14.34 12.07 -1.12
CA LYS A 260 14.69 13.28 -0.37
C LYS A 260 14.60 13.06 1.13
N TRP A 261 13.55 12.43 1.63
CA TRP A 261 13.35 12.20 3.05
C TRP A 261 14.24 11.10 3.63
N TYR A 262 14.61 10.12 2.80
CA TYR A 262 15.62 9.13 3.14
C TYR A 262 16.99 9.79 3.37
N TYR A 263 17.41 10.70 2.49
CA TYR A 263 18.65 11.46 2.66
C TYR A 263 18.58 12.44 3.83
N LEU A 264 17.41 13.03 4.11
CA LEU A 264 17.21 13.96 5.22
C LEU A 264 17.03 13.26 6.59
N LYS A 265 16.96 11.91 6.67
CA LYS A 265 16.63 11.16 7.90
C LYS A 265 15.35 11.68 8.60
N LEU A 266 14.37 12.14 7.84
CA LEU A 266 13.30 13.01 8.36
C LEU A 266 11.87 12.56 8.03
N PHE A 267 11.64 11.29 7.71
CA PHE A 267 10.30 10.78 7.36
C PHE A 267 9.22 11.07 8.43
N ILE A 268 9.66 11.32 9.66
CA ILE A 268 8.79 11.46 10.82
C ILE A 268 8.76 12.89 11.39
N TYR A 269 9.74 13.73 11.10
CA TYR A 269 9.93 14.98 11.85
C TYR A 269 8.90 16.07 11.47
N MET A 270 8.23 15.94 10.33
CA MET A 270 7.25 16.91 9.86
C MET A 270 5.79 16.59 10.19
N PHE A 271 5.44 15.33 10.48
CA PHE A 271 4.09 14.99 10.93
C PHE A 271 3.72 15.67 12.26
N TYR A 272 4.72 16.06 13.07
CA TYR A 272 4.48 16.72 14.36
C TYR A 272 4.86 18.20 14.43
N ARG A 273 5.66 18.76 13.49
CA ARG A 273 6.14 20.16 13.63
C ARG A 273 5.18 21.21 13.06
N ASN A 274 4.17 20.81 12.28
CA ASN A 274 3.16 21.74 11.72
C ASN A 274 1.76 21.61 12.35
N PHE A 275 1.66 21.01 13.54
CA PHE A 275 0.41 20.81 14.29
C PHE A 275 -0.30 22.11 14.73
N TYR A 276 0.22 23.28 14.37
CA TYR A 276 -0.32 24.60 14.75
C TYR A 276 -0.59 25.55 13.58
N LYS A 277 -0.49 25.10 12.32
CA LYS A 277 -0.66 25.99 11.15
C LYS A 277 -1.50 25.44 9.99
N ILE A 278 -2.34 24.43 10.23
CA ILE A 278 -3.33 23.94 9.24
C ILE A 278 -4.77 24.35 9.66
N ILE A 279 -4.90 25.31 10.57
CA ILE A 279 -6.15 26.03 10.85
C ILE A 279 -5.83 27.53 11.01
N THR A 280 -5.31 28.12 9.93
CA THR A 280 -5.40 29.55 9.57
C THR A 280 -5.04 29.71 8.10
#